data_AF-A0A965ZT64-F1
#
_entry.id   AF-A0A965ZT64-F1
#
_cell.length_a   1.000
_cell.length_b   1.000
_cell.length_c   1.000
_cell.angle_alpha   90.00
_cell.angle_beta   90.00
_cell.angle_gamma   90.00
#
_symmetry.space_group_name_H-M   'P 1'
#
loop_
_entity.id
_entity.type
_entity.pdbx_description
1 polymer ?
#
loop_
_entity_poly.entity_id
_entity_poly.type
_entity_poly.pdbx_seq_one_letter_code
_entity_poly.pdbx_strand_id
1 'polypeptide(L)'
;MEAFKKGILAWAVVPLITGAIAILVGPPFWRLVGMELSAPGFSDPTLDSQVRFLGTVWFGYGVLMCVCARDLKKYAGAALVAAQGHAAEISITNAINQNSTKPPPNDNPGQWRAWHRFLLPPLPRQ
;
A
#
# COMPACT_ATOMS: atom_id res chain seq x y z
N MET A 1 -9.95 -15.72 -26.11
CA MET A 1 -9.72 -16.14 -24.70
C MET A 1 -8.24 -16.28 -24.37
N GLU A 2 -7.41 -16.84 -25.27
CA GLU A 2 -5.96 -16.99 -25.05
C GLU A 2 -5.19 -15.67 -24.88
N ALA A 3 -5.52 -14.63 -25.66
CA ALA A 3 -4.91 -13.30 -25.48
C ALA A 3 -5.16 -12.71 -24.08
N PHE A 4 -6.36 -12.91 -23.54
CA PHE A 4 -6.72 -12.46 -22.19
C PHE A 4 -5.94 -13.21 -21.10
N LYS A 5 -5.78 -14.54 -21.24
CA LYS A 5 -4.92 -15.34 -20.33
C LYS A 5 -3.48 -14.85 -20.35
N LYS A 6 -2.91 -14.60 -21.55
CA LYS A 6 -1.57 -14.03 -21.69
C LYS A 6 -1.45 -12.66 -21.03
N GLY A 7 -2.49 -11.82 -21.12
CA GLY A 7 -2.57 -10.55 -20.42
C GLY A 7 -2.51 -10.71 -18.89
N ILE A 8 -3.31 -11.62 -18.33
CA ILE A 8 -3.28 -11.92 -16.88
C ILE A 8 -1.89 -12.42 -16.44
N LEU A 9 -1.29 -13.33 -17.21
CA LEU A 9 0.05 -13.87 -16.89
C LEU A 9 1.13 -12.80 -16.98
N ALA A 10 1.08 -11.93 -17.99
CA ALA A 10 2.00 -10.80 -18.11
C ALA A 10 1.83 -9.83 -16.93
N TRP A 11 0.59 -9.55 -16.52
CA TRP A 11 0.31 -8.70 -15.37
C TRP A 11 0.78 -9.33 -14.05
N ALA A 12 0.62 -10.65 -13.89
CA ALA A 12 1.03 -11.38 -12.69
C ALA A 12 2.54 -11.28 -12.39
N VAL A 13 3.37 -10.99 -13.39
CA VAL A 13 4.81 -10.76 -13.19
C VAL A 13 5.08 -9.61 -12.23
N VAL A 14 4.28 -8.54 -12.29
CA VAL A 14 4.46 -7.36 -11.43
C VAL A 14 4.31 -7.71 -9.94
N PRO A 15 3.19 -8.30 -9.47
CA PRO A 15 3.05 -8.70 -8.08
C PRO A 15 4.04 -9.77 -7.62
N LEU A 16 4.41 -10.70 -8.51
CA LEU A 16 5.40 -11.72 -8.18
C LEU A 16 6.78 -11.11 -7.94
N ILE A 17 7.25 -10.23 -8.82
CA ILE A 17 8.58 -9.64 -8.68
C ILE A 17 8.61 -8.63 -7.53
N THR A 18 7.68 -7.67 -7.53
CA THR A 18 7.69 -6.60 -6.51
C THR A 18 7.32 -7.13 -5.13
N GLY A 19 6.43 -8.13 -5.04
CA GLY A 19 6.14 -8.85 -3.80
C GLY A 19 7.36 -9.61 -3.28
N ALA A 20 8.07 -10.35 -4.14
CA ALA A 20 9.29 -11.06 -3.74
C ALA A 20 10.39 -10.09 -3.24
N ILE A 21 10.57 -8.94 -3.91
CA ILE A 21 11.50 -7.91 -3.47
C ILE A 21 11.11 -7.38 -2.08
N ALA A 22 9.82 -7.08 -1.85
CA ALA A 22 9.34 -6.60 -0.55
C ALA A 22 9.54 -7.65 0.55
N ILE A 23 9.36 -8.94 0.26
CA ILE A 23 9.59 -10.04 1.21
C ILE A 23 11.06 -10.21 1.53
N LEU A 24 11.94 -10.18 0.51
CA LEU A 24 13.36 -10.48 0.69
C LEU A 24 14.16 -9.29 1.23
N VAL A 25 13.89 -8.10 0.69
CA VAL A 25 14.66 -6.89 0.95
C VAL A 25 14.00 -6.01 2.01
N GLY A 26 12.67 -5.92 2.03
CA GLY A 26 11.93 -5.09 2.98
C GLY A 26 12.07 -3.58 2.72
N PRO A 27 11.88 -2.74 3.76
CA PRO A 27 11.92 -1.27 3.67
C PRO A 27 13.17 -0.67 3.02
N PRO A 28 14.40 -1.23 3.15
CA PRO A 28 15.58 -0.68 2.47
C PRO A 28 15.44 -0.53 0.95
N PHE A 29 14.64 -1.38 0.29
CA PHE A 29 14.36 -1.23 -1.14
C PHE A 29 13.69 0.11 -1.47
N TRP A 30 12.94 0.68 -0.53
CA TRP A 30 12.22 1.93 -0.73
C TRP A 30 13.13 3.14 -0.94
N ARG A 31 14.39 3.07 -0.47
CA ARG A 31 15.42 4.09 -0.78
C ARG A 31 15.71 4.17 -2.27
N LEU A 32 15.73 3.03 -2.95
CA LEU A 32 16.05 2.94 -4.39
C LEU A 32 14.94 3.51 -5.27
N VAL A 33 13.70 3.54 -4.76
CA VAL A 33 12.55 4.16 -5.44
C VAL A 33 12.30 5.60 -4.99
N GLY A 34 13.23 6.19 -4.23
CA GLY A 34 13.20 7.61 -3.86
C GLY A 34 12.33 7.94 -2.65
N MET A 35 12.00 6.97 -1.79
CA MET A 35 11.23 7.25 -0.58
C MET A 35 12.08 7.97 0.46
N GLU A 36 11.61 9.13 0.92
CA GLU A 36 12.26 9.91 1.97
C GLU A 36 11.79 9.45 3.35
N LEU A 37 12.51 8.49 3.91
CA LEU A 37 12.41 8.11 5.32
C LEU A 37 13.70 8.48 6.05
N SER A 38 13.60 8.79 7.34
CA SER A 38 14.78 8.95 8.18
C SER A 38 15.57 7.63 8.24
N ALA A 39 16.89 7.70 8.44
CA ALA A 39 17.72 6.50 8.54
C ALA A 39 17.20 5.46 9.57
N PRO A 40 16.69 5.87 10.76
CA PRO A 40 16.05 4.97 11.71
C PRO A 40 14.75 4.35 11.18
N GLY A 41 13.95 5.10 10.39
CA GLY A 41 12.68 4.62 9.86
C GLY A 41 12.81 3.38 8.99
N PHE A 42 13.92 3.25 8.23
CA PHE A 42 14.19 2.05 7.43
C PHE A 42 14.58 0.82 8.25
N SER A 43 14.92 1.00 9.52
CA SER A 43 15.30 -0.07 10.44
C SER A 43 14.20 -0.33 11.48
N ASP A 44 13.03 0.31 11.34
CA ASP A 44 11.90 0.08 12.24
C ASP A 44 11.36 -1.36 12.04
N PRO A 45 11.40 -2.22 13.08
CA PRO A 45 10.91 -3.59 12.98
C PRO A 45 9.41 -3.67 12.69
N THR A 46 8.64 -2.66 13.10
CA THR A 46 7.19 -2.60 12.84
C THR A 46 6.95 -2.39 11.36
N LEU A 47 7.62 -1.39 10.76
CA LEU A 47 7.57 -1.15 9.32
C LEU A 47 8.07 -2.35 8.51
N ASP A 48 9.18 -2.98 8.90
CA ASP A 48 9.69 -4.17 8.20
C ASP A 48 8.65 -5.30 8.16
N SER A 49 7.99 -5.56 9.29
CA SER A 49 6.93 -6.57 9.38
C SER A 49 5.74 -6.23 8.47
N GLN A 50 5.30 -4.98 8.45
CA GLN A 50 4.20 -4.52 7.59
C GLN A 50 4.55 -4.65 6.10
N VAL A 51 5.76 -4.23 5.71
CA VAL A 51 6.23 -4.32 4.32
C VAL A 51 6.34 -5.76 3.86
N ARG A 52 6.87 -6.66 4.69
CA ARG A 52 6.97 -8.09 4.36
C ARG A 52 5.60 -8.78 4.31
N PHE A 53 4.69 -8.42 5.21
CA PHE A 53 3.32 -8.92 5.18
C PHE A 53 2.61 -8.48 3.89
N LEU A 54 2.66 -7.18 3.56
CA LEU A 54 2.09 -6.65 2.33
C LEU A 54 2.73 -7.29 1.09
N GLY A 55 4.06 -7.45 1.09
CA GLY A 55 4.80 -8.16 0.04
C GLY A 55 4.35 -9.61 -0.14
N THR A 56 4.06 -10.31 0.97
CA THR A 56 3.54 -11.69 0.95
C THR A 56 2.14 -11.77 0.34
N VAL A 57 1.24 -10.87 0.75
CA VAL A 57 -0.12 -10.78 0.20
C VAL A 57 -0.06 -10.46 -1.30
N TRP A 58 0.79 -9.49 -1.68
CA TRP A 58 0.99 -9.07 -3.06
C TRP A 58 1.59 -10.17 -3.93
N PHE A 59 2.61 -10.88 -3.43
CA PHE A 59 3.16 -12.06 -4.11
C PHE A 59 2.10 -13.16 -4.29
N GLY A 60 1.34 -13.46 -3.24
CA GLY A 60 0.25 -14.42 -3.27
C GLY A 60 -0.83 -14.06 -4.30
N TYR A 61 -1.11 -12.77 -4.48
CA TYR A 61 -2.01 -12.28 -5.52
C TYR A 61 -1.50 -12.61 -6.93
N GLY A 62 -0.20 -12.43 -7.20
CA GLY A 62 0.41 -12.85 -8.45
C GLY A 62 0.32 -14.36 -8.70
N VAL A 63 0.54 -15.17 -7.67
CA VAL A 63 0.35 -16.63 -7.75
C VAL A 63 -1.11 -16.97 -8.07
N LEU A 64 -2.06 -16.31 -7.40
CA LEU A 64 -3.49 -16.51 -7.62
C LEU A 64 -3.87 -16.18 -9.07
N MET A 65 -3.35 -15.09 -9.63
CA MET A 65 -3.55 -14.73 -11.04
C MET A 65 -3.06 -15.84 -11.99
N CYS A 66 -1.86 -16.38 -11.73
CA CYS A 66 -1.32 -17.50 -12.51
C CYS A 66 -2.21 -18.76 -12.42
N VAL A 67 -2.77 -19.06 -11.25
CA VAL A 67 -3.69 -20.19 -11.06
C VAL A 67 -5.01 -19.95 -11.79
N CYS A 68 -5.62 -18.77 -11.63
CA CYS A 68 -6.87 -18.40 -12.29
C CYS A 68 -6.74 -18.41 -13.83
N ALA A 69 -5.58 -18.05 -14.37
CA ALA A 69 -5.32 -18.07 -15.81
C ALA A 69 -5.35 -19.49 -16.41
N ARG A 70 -5.11 -20.55 -15.62
CA ARG A 70 -5.13 -21.95 -16.07
C ARG A 70 -6.56 -22.40 -16.42
N ASP A 71 -7.53 -22.03 -15.59
CA ASP A 71 -8.94 -22.39 -15.80
C ASP A 71 -9.88 -21.28 -15.35
N LEU A 72 -10.02 -20.27 -16.22
CA LEU A 72 -10.84 -19.08 -15.97
C LEU A 72 -12.31 -19.41 -15.68
N LYS A 73 -12.85 -20.50 -16.25
CA LYS A 73 -14.26 -20.88 -16.03
C LYS A 73 -14.46 -21.46 -14.64
N LYS A 74 -13.51 -22.27 -14.18
CA LYS A 74 -13.51 -22.86 -12.83
C LYS A 74 -13.26 -21.83 -11.74
N TYR A 75 -12.43 -20.82 -12.00
CA TYR A 75 -11.98 -19.84 -11.01
C TYR A 75 -12.58 -18.43 -11.16
N ALA A 76 -13.66 -18.29 -11.93
CA ALA A 76 -14.30 -16.99 -12.20
C ALA A 76 -14.65 -16.20 -10.91
N GLY A 77 -15.12 -16.88 -9.86
CA GLY A 77 -15.41 -16.26 -8.57
C GLY A 77 -14.17 -15.74 -7.84
N ALA A 78 -13.06 -16.48 -7.86
CA ALA A 78 -11.80 -16.05 -7.25
C ALA A 78 -11.17 -14.87 -8.01
N ALA A 79 -11.26 -14.87 -9.35
CA ALA A 79 -10.82 -13.77 -10.19
C ALA A 79 -11.64 -12.49 -9.96
N LEU A 80 -12.94 -12.63 -9.68
CA LEU A 80 -13.82 -11.50 -9.36
C LEU A 80 -13.44 -10.86 -8.00
N VAL A 81 -13.21 -11.67 -6.97
CA VAL A 81 -12.78 -11.18 -5.65
C VAL A 81 -11.43 -10.47 -5.75
N ALA A 82 -10.50 -11.03 -6.53
CA ALA A 82 -9.22 -10.40 -6.83
C ALA A 82 -9.39 -9.02 -7.49
N ALA A 83 -10.26 -8.91 -8.50
CA ALA A 83 -10.56 -7.64 -9.17
C ALA A 83 -11.26 -6.62 -8.25
N GLN A 84 -12.16 -7.07 -7.37
CA GLN A 84 -12.85 -6.23 -6.40
C GLN A 84 -11.88 -5.63 -5.36
N GLY A 85 -10.85 -6.38 -4.96
CA GLY A 85 -9.79 -5.88 -4.07
C GLY A 85 -9.12 -4.62 -4.62
N HIS A 86 -8.74 -4.62 -5.91
CA HIS A 86 -8.15 -3.45 -6.56
C HIS A 86 -9.13 -2.28 -6.69
N ALA A 87 -10.40 -2.54 -6.99
CA ALA A 87 -11.41 -1.49 -7.07
C ALA A 87 -11.66 -0.82 -5.69
N ALA A 88 -11.62 -1.61 -4.61
CA ALA A 88 -11.76 -1.10 -3.25
C ALA A 88 -10.59 -0.18 -2.86
N GLU A 89 -9.37 -0.54 -3.25
CA GLU A 89 -8.16 0.27 -3.00
C GLU A 89 -8.24 1.64 -3.70
N ILE A 90 -8.63 1.68 -4.98
CA ILE A 90 -8.85 2.93 -5.74
C ILE A 90 -9.90 3.81 -5.06
N SER A 91 -10.98 3.20 -4.54
CA SER A 91 -12.05 3.93 -3.85
C SER A 91 -11.57 4.57 -2.54
N ILE A 92 -10.75 3.85 -1.77
CA ILE A 92 -10.16 4.36 -0.52
C ILE A 92 -9.21 5.52 -0.80
N THR A 93 -8.33 5.41 -1.81
CA THR A 93 -7.41 6.49 -2.19
C THR A 93 -8.17 7.75 -2.62
N ASN A 94 -9.25 7.59 -3.39
CA ASN A 94 -10.09 8.72 -3.80
C ASN A 94 -10.83 9.36 -2.63
N ALA A 95 -11.33 8.56 -1.69
CA ALA A 95 -11.99 9.06 -0.48
C ALA A 95 -11.02 9.84 0.42
N ILE A 96 -9.77 9.37 0.58
CA ILE A 96 -8.72 10.07 1.33
C ILE A 96 -8.39 11.41 0.67
N ASN A 97 -8.15 11.42 -0.64
CA ASN A 97 -7.85 12.66 -1.38
C ASN A 97 -8.99 13.69 -1.26
N GLN A 98 -10.25 13.25 -1.34
CA GLN A 98 -11.39 14.16 -1.15
C GLN A 98 -11.46 14.72 0.27
N ASN A 99 -11.16 13.92 1.30
CA ASN A 99 -11.14 14.40 2.67
C ASN A 99 -9.95 15.32 2.98
N SER A 100 -8.79 15.13 2.35
CA SER A 100 -7.62 16.03 2.51
C SER A 100 -7.85 17.43 1.92
N THR A 101 -8.77 17.58 0.96
CA THR A 101 -9.14 18.89 0.40
C THR A 101 -10.17 19.66 1.23
N LYS A 102 -10.80 19.00 2.21
CA LYS A 102 -11.71 19.69 3.12
C LYS A 102 -10.88 20.41 4.19
N PRO A 103 -11.08 21.72 4.41
CA PRO A 103 -10.52 22.35 5.60
C PRO A 103 -11.03 21.59 6.83
N PRO A 104 -10.21 21.44 7.88
CA PRO A 104 -10.66 20.78 9.10
C PRO A 104 -11.96 21.45 9.57
N PRO A 105 -12.92 20.68 10.09
CA PRO A 105 -14.13 21.26 10.63
C PRO A 105 -13.76 22.36 11.62
N ASN A 106 -14.43 23.51 11.53
CA ASN A 106 -14.22 24.68 12.39
C ASN A 106 -14.68 24.37 13.82
N ASP A 107 -13.99 23.44 14.46
CA ASP A 107 -14.29 22.99 15.80
C ASP A 107 -13.33 23.74 16.73
N ASN A 108 -13.71 24.98 16.98
CA ASN A 108 -13.27 25.80 18.10
C ASN A 108 -11.77 26.24 18.06
N PRO A 109 -11.47 27.55 17.91
CA PRO A 109 -10.09 28.09 17.86
C PRO A 109 -9.25 27.87 19.15
N GLY A 110 -9.80 27.17 20.15
CA GLY A 110 -9.08 26.66 21.32
C GLY A 110 -8.36 25.32 21.10
N GLN A 111 -8.88 24.43 20.24
CA GLN A 111 -8.33 23.07 20.10
C GLN A 111 -6.98 23.06 19.36
N TRP A 112 -6.80 23.85 18.29
CA TRP A 112 -5.54 23.88 17.54
C TRP A 112 -4.35 24.33 18.41
N ARG A 113 -4.60 25.22 19.40
CA ARG A 113 -3.59 25.68 20.36
C ARG A 113 -3.20 24.63 21.40
N ALA A 114 -4.07 23.65 21.66
CA ALA A 114 -3.75 22.51 22.52
C ALA A 114 -2.88 21.48 21.76
N TRP A 115 -3.22 21.20 20.49
CA TRP A 115 -2.42 20.34 19.61
C TRP A 115 -1.01 20.87 19.36
N HIS A 116 -0.86 22.18 19.10
CA HIS A 116 0.45 22.81 18.92
C HIS A 116 1.34 22.75 20.17
N ARG A 117 0.75 22.77 21.36
CA ARG A 117 1.46 22.67 22.64
C ARG A 117 1.97 21.26 22.95
N PHE A 118 1.36 20.24 22.35
CA PHE A 118 1.72 18.84 22.56
C PHE A 118 2.78 18.35 21.56
N LEU A 119 2.81 18.92 20.35
CA LEU A 119 3.68 18.48 19.26
C LEU A 119 4.99 19.25 19.11
N LEU A 120 5.10 20.46 19.69
CA LEU A 120 6.33 21.27 19.62
C LEU A 120 6.98 21.37 21.01
N PRO A 121 8.26 20.99 21.17
CA PRO A 121 8.97 21.30 22.40
C PRO A 121 9.04 22.82 22.60
N PRO A 122 8.97 23.32 23.85
CA PRO A 122 9.02 24.76 24.11
C PRO A 122 10.33 25.34 23.55
N LEU A 123 10.21 26.40 22.76
CA LEU A 123 11.37 27.11 22.25
C LEU A 123 12.23 27.59 23.43
N PRO A 124 13.57 27.45 23.34
CA PRO A 124 14.46 27.96 24.38
C PRO A 124 14.26 29.47 24.50
N ARG A 125 14.02 29.94 25.72
CA ARG A 125 13.95 31.38 26.02
C ARG A 125 15.34 31.96 25.76
N GLN A 126 15.42 32.93 24.85
CA GLN A 126 16.54 33.86 24.80
C GLN A 126 16.40 34.89 25.93
#